data_AF-A0A7K2B0Y7-F1
#
_entry.id   AF-A0A7K2B0Y7-F1
#
_cell.length_a   1.000
_cell.length_b   1.000
_cell.length_c   1.000
_cell.angle_alpha   90.00
_cell.angle_beta   90.00
_cell.angle_gamma   90.00
#
_symmetry.space_group_name_H-M   'P 1'
#
loop_
_entity.id
_entity.type
_entity.pdbx_description
1 polymer ?
#
loop_
_entity_poly.entity_id
_entity_poly.type
_entity_poly.pdbx_seq_one_letter_code
_entity_poly.pdbx_strand_id
1 'polypeptide(L)'
;SILLGRPPGDRPPSAAPGHTGSRATRILGVATLVGLVGLCLCAFIFSPPDSRPGPEPGSRIGQFDAVRLMYVHFPAAIWTYSALGLCALASGVYLWRRGVWWDRLAHASAEIGVLLCAVTLLTGMIWGRPIWNTWWEWGDVRVVTTLVLFLTYAGYLALRSVPAAPEARARRSAILGVGGAVLIPIVNRSVEWWENRTLHQQSTLEELRIEDLTLFTLVLGIAVMGVFFLWILIHRFRLAWLEAEVESAGLEAALAERRAEAGEVAATGAGAGGTGEGGSAP
;
A
#
# COMPACT_ATOMS: atom_id res chain seq x y z
N SER A 1 -3.28 -26.17 -5.36
CA SER A 1 -3.48 -27.05 -4.19
C SER A 1 -2.93 -26.40 -2.91
N ILE A 2 -3.38 -25.19 -2.54
CA ILE A 2 -2.81 -24.37 -1.43
C ILE A 2 -3.88 -24.12 -0.33
N LEU A 3 -4.89 -24.98 -0.18
CA LEU A 3 -6.10 -24.65 0.60
C LEU A 3 -6.49 -25.57 1.75
N LEU A 4 -5.61 -26.45 2.25
CA LEU A 4 -5.91 -27.19 3.48
C LEU A 4 -4.71 -27.16 4.43
N GLY A 5 -4.81 -26.33 5.47
CA GLY A 5 -3.83 -26.20 6.54
C GLY A 5 -3.88 -27.40 7.48
N ARG A 6 -2.78 -28.16 7.53
CA ARG A 6 -2.52 -29.20 8.54
C ARG A 6 -2.06 -28.52 9.84
N PRO A 7 -2.40 -29.05 11.04
CA PRO A 7 -2.03 -28.45 12.32
C PRO A 7 -0.50 -28.30 12.50
N PRO A 8 -0.04 -27.31 13.30
CA PRO A 8 1.33 -26.81 13.31
C PRO A 8 2.31 -27.62 14.19
N GLY A 9 2.31 -28.96 14.06
CA GLY A 9 3.18 -29.85 14.86
C GLY A 9 4.22 -30.67 14.08
N ASP A 10 4.01 -30.94 12.79
CA ASP A 10 4.73 -32.02 12.08
C ASP A 10 5.72 -31.56 11.00
N ARG A 11 6.15 -30.30 10.97
CA ARG A 11 7.15 -29.86 9.97
C ARG A 11 8.55 -29.97 10.56
N PRO A 12 9.47 -30.80 10.01
CA PRO A 12 10.89 -30.60 10.26
C PRO A 12 11.25 -29.16 9.87
N PRO A 13 12.27 -28.53 10.47
CA PRO A 13 12.67 -27.17 10.13
C PRO A 13 13.13 -27.13 8.67
N SER A 14 12.19 -26.93 7.75
CA SER A 14 12.50 -26.65 6.37
C SER A 14 13.21 -25.30 6.38
N ALA A 15 14.45 -25.26 5.90
CA ALA A 15 15.17 -24.00 5.72
C ALA A 15 14.22 -22.97 5.09
N ALA A 16 13.95 -21.89 5.82
CA ALA A 16 13.07 -20.84 5.35
C ALA A 16 13.58 -20.40 3.97
N PRO A 17 12.72 -20.33 2.93
CA PRO A 17 13.18 -19.97 1.61
C PRO A 17 13.83 -18.58 1.65
N GLY A 18 15.09 -18.47 1.22
CA GLY A 18 15.88 -17.22 1.27
C GLY A 18 15.37 -16.10 0.37
N HIS A 19 14.22 -16.27 -0.28
CA HIS A 19 13.57 -15.24 -1.09
C HIS A 19 12.05 -15.40 -1.11
N THR A 20 11.32 -14.30 -1.29
CA THR A 20 9.85 -14.31 -1.45
C THR A 20 9.38 -14.59 -2.88
N GLY A 21 10.29 -14.79 -3.83
CA GLY A 21 9.97 -14.93 -5.26
C GLY A 21 9.43 -16.31 -5.66
N SER A 22 8.44 -16.33 -6.55
CA SER A 22 7.99 -17.53 -7.29
C SER A 22 8.12 -17.29 -8.80
N ARG A 23 7.96 -18.34 -9.62
CA ARG A 23 7.94 -18.18 -11.10
C ARG A 23 6.93 -17.11 -11.54
N ALA A 24 5.73 -17.13 -10.96
CA ALA A 24 4.69 -16.15 -11.23
C ALA A 24 5.11 -14.72 -10.85
N THR A 25 5.74 -14.51 -9.68
CA THR A 25 6.15 -13.16 -9.30
C THR A 25 7.36 -12.65 -10.07
N ARG A 26 8.21 -13.54 -10.57
CA ARG A 26 9.29 -13.18 -11.52
C ARG A 26 8.71 -12.75 -12.86
N ILE A 27 7.70 -13.47 -13.37
CA ILE A 27 6.98 -13.07 -14.60
C ILE A 27 6.33 -11.69 -14.42
N LEU A 28 5.66 -11.44 -13.29
CA LEU A 28 5.10 -10.12 -13.00
C LEU A 28 6.18 -9.02 -12.97
N GLY A 29 7.31 -9.27 -12.31
CA GLY A 29 8.42 -8.31 -12.27
C GLY A 29 9.00 -8.02 -13.66
N VAL A 30 9.21 -9.04 -14.49
CA VAL A 30 9.65 -8.86 -15.88
C VAL A 30 8.60 -8.11 -16.70
N ALA A 31 7.32 -8.47 -16.57
CA ALA A 31 6.23 -7.78 -17.25
C ALA A 31 6.14 -6.31 -16.84
N THR A 32 6.34 -5.99 -15.56
CA THR A 32 6.46 -4.59 -15.09
C THR A 32 7.63 -3.88 -15.75
N LEU A 33 8.82 -4.47 -15.77
CA LEU A 33 10.01 -3.82 -16.35
C LEU A 33 9.85 -3.57 -17.85
N VAL A 34 9.40 -4.58 -18.59
CA VAL A 34 9.11 -4.46 -20.04
C VAL A 34 8.00 -3.45 -20.28
N GLY A 35 6.95 -3.48 -19.47
CA GLY A 35 5.84 -2.53 -19.53
C GLY A 35 6.27 -1.10 -19.25
N LEU A 36 7.16 -0.87 -18.28
CA LEU A 36 7.72 0.45 -17.98
C LEU A 36 8.57 0.98 -19.14
N VAL A 37 9.40 0.12 -19.75
CA VAL A 37 10.16 0.50 -20.95
C VAL A 37 9.20 0.88 -22.09
N GLY A 38 8.21 0.03 -22.36
CA GLY A 38 7.18 0.30 -23.38
C GLY A 38 6.42 1.60 -23.10
N LEU A 39 6.03 1.84 -21.85
CA LEU A 39 5.36 3.06 -21.43
C LEU A 39 6.25 4.28 -21.64
N CYS A 40 7.54 4.23 -21.28
CA CYS A 40 8.47 5.34 -21.51
C CYS A 40 8.62 5.63 -23.01
N LEU A 41 8.73 4.61 -23.86
CA LEU A 41 8.80 4.79 -25.31
C LEU A 41 7.51 5.44 -25.85
N CYS A 42 6.34 4.93 -25.45
CA CYS A 42 5.06 5.52 -25.85
C CYS A 42 4.88 6.95 -25.32
N ALA A 43 5.20 7.20 -24.06
CA ALA A 43 4.99 8.48 -23.38
C ALA A 43 5.94 9.58 -23.85
N PHE A 44 7.20 9.28 -24.14
CA PHE A 44 8.24 10.29 -24.43
C PHE A 44 8.70 10.32 -25.89
N ILE A 45 8.49 9.25 -26.66
CA ILE A 45 8.93 9.19 -28.06
C ILE A 45 7.73 9.27 -29.01
N PHE A 46 6.72 8.43 -28.81
CA PHE A 46 5.65 8.28 -29.80
C PHE A 46 4.46 9.20 -29.57
N SER A 47 4.09 9.45 -28.31
CA SER A 47 2.95 10.32 -28.01
C SER A 47 3.25 11.77 -28.44
N PRO A 48 2.36 12.41 -29.20
CA PRO A 48 2.52 13.80 -29.58
C PRO A 48 2.30 14.74 -28.37
N PRO A 49 2.92 15.93 -28.36
CA PRO A 49 2.58 16.96 -27.39
C PRO A 49 1.14 17.47 -27.61
N ASP A 50 0.49 17.92 -26.54
CA ASP A 50 -0.85 18.53 -26.64
C ASP A 50 -0.74 19.94 -27.23
N SER A 51 -0.93 20.06 -28.54
CA SER A 51 -0.83 21.33 -29.22
C SER A 51 -1.80 21.45 -30.38
N ARG A 52 -2.81 22.30 -30.22
CA ARG A 52 -3.89 22.53 -31.19
C ARG A 52 -3.91 23.99 -31.66
N PRO A 53 -4.45 24.29 -32.85
CA PRO A 53 -4.62 25.66 -33.33
C PRO A 53 -5.42 26.50 -32.33
N GLY A 54 -4.94 27.70 -32.05
CA GLY A 54 -5.63 28.67 -31.19
C GLY A 54 -6.61 29.56 -31.96
N PRO A 55 -7.27 30.50 -31.26
CA PRO A 55 -8.25 31.42 -31.86
C PRO A 55 -7.62 32.39 -32.86
N GLU A 56 -6.36 32.79 -32.62
CA GLU A 56 -5.63 33.72 -33.47
C GLU A 56 -4.86 32.96 -34.57
N PRO A 57 -4.81 33.47 -35.83
CA PRO A 57 -4.04 32.87 -36.90
C PRO A 57 -2.58 32.65 -36.51
N GLY A 58 -2.12 31.40 -36.58
CA GLY A 58 -0.74 31.02 -36.23
C GLY A 58 -0.49 30.77 -34.73
N SER A 59 -1.46 31.04 -33.85
CA SER A 59 -1.35 30.71 -32.42
C SER A 59 -1.57 29.21 -32.16
N ARG A 60 -0.90 28.68 -31.12
CA ARG A 60 -1.10 27.30 -30.63
C ARG A 60 -1.46 27.34 -29.15
N ILE A 61 -2.41 26.49 -28.76
CA ILE A 61 -2.88 26.34 -27.37
C ILE A 61 -2.81 24.86 -26.97
N GLY A 62 -2.78 24.58 -25.68
CA GLY A 62 -2.69 23.22 -25.11
C GLY A 62 -1.66 23.14 -24.00
N GLN A 63 -1.45 21.92 -23.49
CA GLN A 63 -0.47 21.65 -22.44
C GLN A 63 0.93 21.32 -22.97
N PHE A 64 1.12 21.28 -24.29
CA PHE A 64 2.38 20.96 -24.97
C PHE A 64 2.99 19.67 -24.41
N ASP A 65 4.29 19.66 -24.07
CA ASP A 65 4.95 18.48 -23.49
C ASP A 65 4.54 18.18 -22.04
N ALA A 66 3.89 19.10 -21.33
CA ALA A 66 3.45 18.86 -19.95
C ALA A 66 2.38 17.74 -19.89
N VAL A 67 1.64 17.49 -20.99
CA VAL A 67 0.68 16.38 -21.10
C VAL A 67 1.32 15.02 -20.83
N ARG A 68 2.63 14.88 -21.06
CA ARG A 68 3.35 13.61 -20.84
C ARG A 68 3.37 13.20 -19.37
N LEU A 69 3.26 14.15 -18.43
CA LEU A 69 3.12 13.85 -17.00
C LEU A 69 1.82 13.10 -16.68
N MET A 70 0.79 13.25 -17.52
CA MET A 70 -0.48 12.52 -17.38
C MET A 70 -0.27 11.01 -17.37
N TYR A 71 0.66 10.49 -18.16
CA TYR A 71 0.95 9.06 -18.27
C TYR A 71 1.58 8.44 -17.02
N VAL A 72 1.99 9.26 -16.04
CA VAL A 72 2.51 8.81 -14.75
C VAL A 72 1.58 9.25 -13.62
N HIS A 73 1.20 10.53 -13.59
CA HIS A 73 0.37 11.12 -12.56
C HIS A 73 -1.00 10.44 -12.46
N PHE A 74 -1.69 10.28 -13.59
CA PHE A 74 -3.05 9.74 -13.61
C PHE A 74 -3.10 8.25 -13.24
N PRO A 75 -2.22 7.36 -13.78
CA PRO A 75 -2.10 6.00 -13.27
C PRO A 75 -1.78 5.92 -11.79
N ALA A 76 -0.85 6.74 -11.28
CA ALA A 76 -0.53 6.77 -9.85
C ALA A 76 -1.74 7.19 -8.99
N ALA A 77 -2.53 8.16 -9.45
CA ALA A 77 -3.75 8.60 -8.76
C ALA A 77 -4.81 7.50 -8.71
N ILE A 78 -5.06 6.80 -9.81
CA ILE A 78 -6.00 5.66 -9.85
C ILE A 78 -5.56 4.58 -8.86
N TRP A 79 -4.29 4.18 -8.90
CA TRP A 79 -3.80 3.12 -8.03
C TRP A 79 -3.66 3.54 -6.57
N THR A 80 -3.55 4.85 -6.29
CA THR A 80 -3.77 5.40 -4.94
C THR A 80 -5.19 5.08 -4.47
N TYR A 81 -6.23 5.40 -5.25
CA TYR A 81 -7.60 5.07 -4.85
C TYR A 81 -7.82 3.55 -4.72
N SER A 82 -7.28 2.75 -5.64
CA SER A 82 -7.38 1.29 -5.59
C SER A 82 -6.70 0.72 -4.34
N ALA A 83 -5.54 1.25 -3.95
CA ALA A 83 -4.84 0.83 -2.73
C ALA A 83 -5.64 1.17 -1.47
N LEU A 84 -6.32 2.31 -1.42
CA LEU A 84 -7.16 2.68 -0.28
C LEU A 84 -8.42 1.81 -0.25
N GLY A 85 -9.05 1.59 -1.42
CA GLY A 85 -10.21 0.72 -1.55
C GLY A 85 -9.92 -0.70 -1.11
N LEU A 86 -8.77 -1.26 -1.50
CA LEU A 86 -8.32 -2.58 -1.05
C LEU A 86 -8.01 -2.60 0.45
N CYS A 87 -7.36 -1.55 0.98
CA CYS A 87 -7.11 -1.40 2.41
C CYS A 87 -8.42 -1.38 3.21
N ALA A 88 -9.40 -0.58 2.77
CA ALA A 88 -10.71 -0.46 3.39
C ALA A 88 -11.50 -1.77 3.33
N LEU A 89 -11.52 -2.43 2.16
CA LEU A 89 -12.18 -3.72 1.98
C LEU A 89 -11.58 -4.78 2.90
N ALA A 90 -10.25 -4.94 2.89
CA ALA A 90 -9.56 -5.89 3.74
C ALA A 90 -9.77 -5.57 5.24
N SER A 91 -9.75 -4.29 5.60
CA SER A 91 -10.05 -3.82 6.96
C SER A 91 -11.49 -4.17 7.38
N GLY A 92 -12.48 -3.95 6.51
CA GLY A 92 -13.87 -4.32 6.77
C GLY A 92 -14.05 -5.82 6.95
N VAL A 93 -13.43 -6.63 6.09
CA VAL A 93 -13.46 -8.09 6.22
C VAL A 93 -12.73 -8.55 7.49
N TYR A 94 -11.63 -7.90 7.88
CA TYR A 94 -10.97 -8.16 9.16
C TYR A 94 -11.92 -7.87 10.34
N LEU A 95 -12.62 -6.74 10.37
CA LEU A 95 -13.53 -6.40 11.46
C LEU A 95 -14.65 -7.44 11.62
N TRP A 96 -15.12 -8.01 10.50
CA TRP A 96 -16.12 -9.07 10.48
C TRP A 96 -15.55 -10.45 10.88
N ARG A 97 -14.51 -10.92 10.18
CA ARG A 97 -14.00 -12.31 10.30
C ARG A 97 -12.84 -12.49 11.27
N ARG A 98 -12.18 -11.40 11.68
CA ARG A 98 -11.00 -11.37 12.56
C ARG A 98 -9.80 -12.19 12.05
N GLY A 99 -9.75 -12.47 10.75
CA GLY A 99 -8.65 -13.23 10.15
C GLY A 99 -7.40 -12.37 9.92
N VAL A 100 -6.26 -12.79 10.46
CA VAL A 100 -4.98 -12.06 10.36
C VAL A 100 -4.52 -11.85 8.90
N TRP A 101 -4.96 -12.71 7.98
CA TRP A 101 -4.73 -12.53 6.55
C TRP A 101 -5.26 -11.18 6.04
N TRP A 102 -6.46 -10.79 6.46
CA TRP A 102 -7.09 -9.54 6.02
C TRP A 102 -6.40 -8.31 6.63
N ASP A 103 -5.95 -8.42 7.87
CA ASP A 103 -5.14 -7.38 8.51
C ASP A 103 -3.82 -7.14 7.77
N ARG A 104 -3.10 -8.21 7.41
CA ARG A 104 -1.84 -8.12 6.64
C ARG A 104 -2.06 -7.56 5.23
N LEU A 105 -3.16 -7.94 4.58
CA LEU A 105 -3.51 -7.39 3.26
C LEU A 105 -3.79 -5.89 3.35
N ALA A 106 -4.56 -5.46 4.35
CA ALA A 106 -4.84 -4.04 4.57
C ALA A 106 -3.55 -3.25 4.81
N HIS A 107 -2.66 -3.78 5.66
CA HIS A 107 -1.37 -3.16 5.94
C HIS A 107 -0.50 -3.01 4.70
N ALA A 108 -0.29 -4.10 3.95
CA ALA A 108 0.51 -4.07 2.73
C ALA A 108 -0.06 -3.11 1.68
N SER A 109 -1.39 -3.06 1.54
CA SER A 109 -2.05 -2.11 0.64
C SER A 109 -1.86 -0.66 1.07
N ALA A 110 -1.93 -0.37 2.37
CA ALA A 110 -1.71 0.97 2.91
C ALA A 110 -0.27 1.48 2.69
N GLU A 111 0.74 0.62 2.90
CA GLU A 111 2.15 0.98 2.65
C GLU A 111 2.38 1.39 1.18
N ILE A 112 1.84 0.62 0.25
CA ILE A 112 1.95 0.93 -1.19
C ILE A 112 1.15 2.19 -1.53
N GLY A 113 -0.01 2.36 -0.90
CA GLY A 113 -0.86 3.55 -1.04
C GLY A 113 -0.13 4.85 -0.64
N VAL A 114 0.67 4.84 0.43
CA VAL A 114 1.52 5.99 0.80
C VAL A 114 2.44 6.37 -0.36
N LEU A 115 3.14 5.38 -0.92
CA LEU A 115 4.13 5.62 -1.98
C LEU A 115 3.45 6.16 -3.25
N LEU A 116 2.35 5.54 -3.67
CA LEU A 116 1.61 5.99 -4.85
C LEU A 116 1.01 7.38 -4.65
N CYS A 117 0.45 7.66 -3.47
CA CYS A 117 -0.13 8.97 -3.16
C CYS A 117 0.96 10.06 -3.09
N ALA A 118 2.14 9.75 -2.55
CA ALA A 118 3.29 10.64 -2.60
C ALA A 118 3.71 10.94 -4.04
N VAL A 119 3.80 9.92 -4.91
CA VAL A 119 4.09 10.09 -6.34
C VAL A 119 3.01 10.95 -7.00
N THR A 120 1.73 10.74 -6.70
CA THR A 120 0.62 11.57 -7.21
C THR A 120 0.78 13.03 -6.79
N LEU A 121 1.05 13.32 -5.52
CA LEU A 121 1.28 14.69 -5.04
C LEU A 121 2.50 15.31 -5.72
N LEU A 122 3.65 14.63 -5.74
CA LEU A 122 4.89 15.16 -6.33
C LEU A 122 4.74 15.43 -7.83
N THR A 123 4.18 14.47 -8.58
CA THR A 123 3.96 14.65 -10.02
C THR A 123 2.91 15.72 -10.30
N GLY A 124 1.90 15.87 -9.44
CA GLY A 124 0.91 16.94 -9.52
C GLY A 124 1.54 18.32 -9.29
N MET A 125 2.43 18.46 -8.29
CA MET A 125 3.19 19.70 -8.05
C MET A 125 4.06 20.06 -9.26
N ILE A 126 4.76 19.08 -9.83
CA ILE A 126 5.60 19.27 -11.03
C ILE A 126 4.75 19.69 -12.23
N TRP A 127 3.57 19.11 -12.40
CA TRP A 127 2.65 19.46 -13.49
C TRP A 127 1.99 20.83 -13.29
N GLY A 128 1.71 21.22 -12.04
CA GLY A 128 1.11 22.52 -11.75
C GLY A 128 1.99 23.70 -12.18
N ARG A 129 3.33 23.55 -12.12
CA ARG A 129 4.24 24.64 -12.47
C ARG A 129 4.10 25.13 -13.92
N PRO A 130 4.18 24.29 -14.96
CA PRO A 130 4.01 24.74 -16.35
C PRO A 130 2.57 25.12 -16.71
N ILE A 131 1.56 24.57 -16.03
CA ILE A 131 0.14 24.78 -16.41
C ILE A 131 -0.50 25.97 -15.70
N TRP A 132 -0.25 26.12 -14.40
CA TRP A 132 -0.88 27.14 -13.55
C TRP A 132 0.13 28.10 -12.91
N ASN A 133 1.42 27.99 -13.26
CA ASN A 133 2.50 28.81 -12.69
C ASN A 133 2.64 28.69 -11.16
N THR A 134 2.15 27.60 -10.56
CA THR A 134 2.27 27.33 -9.12
C THR A 134 2.64 25.87 -8.85
N TRP A 135 3.42 25.62 -7.80
CA TRP A 135 3.72 24.26 -7.34
C TRP A 135 2.67 23.73 -6.39
N TRP A 136 1.92 24.62 -5.72
CA TRP A 136 0.93 24.26 -4.71
C TRP A 136 -0.12 25.36 -4.58
N GLU A 137 -1.38 24.97 -4.44
CA GLU A 137 -2.49 25.89 -4.24
C GLU A 137 -3.35 25.41 -3.07
N TRP A 138 -3.31 26.12 -1.95
CA TRP A 138 -4.09 25.78 -0.76
C TRP A 138 -5.60 26.02 -0.99
N GLY A 139 -5.97 26.88 -1.92
CA GLY A 139 -7.36 27.11 -2.31
C GLY A 139 -7.99 25.97 -3.12
N ASP A 140 -7.19 25.07 -3.69
CA ASP A 140 -7.64 23.97 -4.54
C ASP A 140 -8.11 22.76 -3.70
N VAL A 141 -9.40 22.44 -3.81
CA VAL A 141 -10.02 21.35 -3.05
C VAL A 141 -9.48 19.97 -3.45
N ARG A 142 -9.18 19.71 -4.72
CA ARG A 142 -8.58 18.44 -5.17
C ARG A 142 -7.21 18.24 -4.53
N VAL A 143 -6.37 19.27 -4.56
CA VAL A 143 -5.02 19.23 -4.02
C VAL A 143 -5.05 18.99 -2.51
N VAL A 144 -5.85 19.78 -1.77
CA VAL A 144 -5.95 19.67 -0.31
C VAL A 144 -6.58 18.35 0.12
N THR A 145 -7.64 17.89 -0.53
CA THR A 145 -8.26 16.59 -0.19
C THR A 145 -7.32 15.42 -0.51
N THR A 146 -6.50 15.52 -1.57
CA THR A 146 -5.45 14.52 -1.86
C THR A 146 -4.35 14.53 -0.79
N LEU A 147 -3.99 15.70 -0.23
CA LEU A 147 -3.10 15.77 0.93
C LEU A 147 -3.71 15.09 2.16
N VAL A 148 -5.00 15.32 2.44
CA VAL A 148 -5.72 14.63 3.54
C VAL A 148 -5.75 13.13 3.31
N LEU A 149 -5.90 12.66 2.07
CA LEU A 149 -5.78 11.25 1.71
C LEU A 149 -4.38 10.71 2.00
N PHE A 150 -3.32 11.43 1.62
CA PHE A 150 -1.94 11.07 1.96
C PHE A 150 -1.72 10.97 3.48
N LEU A 151 -2.16 11.98 4.23
CA LEU A 151 -2.07 12.00 5.70
C LEU A 151 -2.89 10.90 6.35
N THR A 152 -4.00 10.47 5.74
CA THR A 152 -4.81 9.34 6.21
C THR A 152 -4.04 8.03 6.07
N TYR A 153 -3.32 7.83 4.97
CA TYR A 153 -2.43 6.68 4.82
C TYR A 153 -1.27 6.70 5.83
N ALA A 154 -0.60 7.85 5.95
CA ALA A 154 0.48 8.01 6.93
C ALA A 154 -0.04 7.77 8.36
N GLY A 155 -1.21 8.30 8.69
CA GLY A 155 -1.92 8.09 9.94
C GLY A 155 -2.29 6.63 10.19
N TYR A 156 -2.68 5.88 9.15
CA TYR A 156 -2.92 4.44 9.25
C TYR A 156 -1.66 3.69 9.69
N LEU A 157 -0.51 3.96 9.07
CA LEU A 157 0.76 3.33 9.42
C LEU A 157 1.26 3.79 10.80
N ALA A 158 1.12 5.07 11.12
CA ALA A 158 1.46 5.62 12.43
C ALA A 158 0.61 5.01 13.54
N LEU A 159 -0.71 4.83 13.33
CA LEU A 159 -1.58 4.16 14.29
C LEU A 159 -1.18 2.70 14.50
N ARG A 160 -0.69 2.05 13.43
CA ARG A 160 -0.23 0.67 13.49
C ARG A 160 1.13 0.53 14.20
N SER A 161 1.98 1.55 14.18
CA SER A 161 3.26 1.52 14.90
C SER A 161 3.12 1.72 16.41
N VAL A 162 1.97 2.19 16.89
CA VAL A 162 1.69 2.32 18.33
C VAL A 162 1.71 0.94 19.00
N PRO A 163 2.52 0.73 20.06
CA PRO A 163 2.55 -0.54 20.79
C PRO A 163 1.17 -0.93 21.35
N ALA A 164 0.70 -2.13 20.99
CA ALA A 164 -0.55 -2.70 21.50
C ALA A 164 -0.57 -4.22 21.22
N ALA A 165 -1.47 -4.94 21.89
CA ALA A 165 -1.76 -6.33 21.53
C ALA A 165 -2.14 -6.44 20.04
N PRO A 166 -1.70 -7.50 19.32
CA PRO A 166 -1.88 -7.61 17.86
C PRO A 166 -3.31 -7.36 17.38
N GLU A 167 -4.30 -7.92 18.10
CA GLU A 167 -5.71 -7.73 17.76
C GLU A 167 -6.20 -6.30 17.95
N ALA A 168 -5.73 -5.62 19.01
CA ALA A 168 -6.09 -4.23 19.29
C ALA A 168 -5.48 -3.28 18.25
N ARG A 169 -4.22 -3.50 17.88
CA ARG A 169 -3.54 -2.81 16.78
C ARG A 169 -4.30 -2.97 15.48
N ALA A 170 -4.56 -4.21 15.07
CA ALA A 170 -5.28 -4.53 13.85
C ALA A 170 -6.70 -3.94 13.82
N ARG A 171 -7.44 -3.99 14.95
CA ARG A 171 -8.78 -3.39 15.04
C ARG A 171 -8.77 -1.87 14.88
N ARG A 172 -7.85 -1.18 15.57
CA ARG A 172 -7.74 0.30 15.48
C ARG A 172 -7.37 0.73 14.07
N SER A 173 -6.36 0.08 13.47
CA SER A 173 -5.97 0.33 12.08
C SER A 173 -7.11 0.04 11.10
N ALA A 174 -7.85 -1.07 11.29
CA ALA A 174 -8.95 -1.41 10.40
C ALA A 174 -10.11 -0.40 10.45
N ILE A 175 -10.44 0.14 11.63
CA ILE A 175 -11.44 1.22 11.77
C ILE A 175 -11.01 2.44 10.94
N LEU A 176 -9.75 2.85 11.06
CA LEU A 176 -9.21 3.96 10.28
C LEU A 176 -9.19 3.66 8.77
N GLY A 177 -8.83 2.43 8.38
CA GLY A 177 -8.83 2.00 6.98
C GLY A 177 -10.21 2.07 6.34
N VAL A 178 -11.26 1.61 7.05
CA VAL A 178 -12.65 1.73 6.60
C VAL A 178 -13.09 3.20 6.55
N GLY A 179 -12.81 3.98 7.60
CA GLY A 179 -13.17 5.40 7.65
C GLY A 179 -12.51 6.22 6.55
N GLY A 180 -11.26 5.89 6.22
CA GLY A 180 -10.50 6.54 5.14
C GLY A 180 -11.14 6.39 3.76
N ALA A 181 -11.91 5.33 3.52
CA ALA A 181 -12.59 5.08 2.23
C ALA A 181 -13.51 6.24 1.80
N VAL A 182 -14.03 7.02 2.75
CA VAL A 182 -14.85 8.20 2.48
C VAL A 182 -14.10 9.27 1.67
N LEU A 183 -12.77 9.29 1.75
CA LEU A 183 -11.94 10.21 0.98
C LEU A 183 -11.90 9.87 -0.51
N ILE A 184 -12.17 8.62 -0.90
CA ILE A 184 -12.16 8.23 -2.33
C ILE A 184 -13.18 9.06 -3.12
N PRO A 185 -14.49 9.06 -2.80
CA PRO A 185 -15.45 9.88 -3.53
C PRO A 185 -15.23 11.38 -3.31
N ILE A 186 -14.82 11.82 -2.10
CA ILE A 186 -14.56 13.24 -1.82
C ILE A 186 -13.47 13.79 -2.74
N VAL A 187 -12.33 13.10 -2.83
CA VAL A 187 -11.24 13.53 -3.70
C VAL A 187 -11.68 13.36 -5.15
N ASN A 188 -12.19 12.18 -5.53
CA ASN A 188 -12.48 11.86 -6.93
C ASN A 188 -13.54 12.76 -7.58
N ARG A 189 -14.55 13.18 -6.81
CA ARG A 189 -15.63 14.09 -7.25
C ARG A 189 -15.38 15.55 -6.86
N SER A 190 -14.24 15.88 -6.27
CA SER A 190 -13.98 17.23 -5.74
C SER A 190 -14.12 18.34 -6.78
N VAL A 191 -13.82 18.04 -8.05
CA VAL A 191 -13.86 19.00 -9.16
C VAL A 191 -15.30 19.30 -9.56
N GLU A 192 -16.18 18.29 -9.54
CA GLU A 192 -17.61 18.46 -9.82
C GLU A 192 -18.32 19.13 -8.63
N TRP A 193 -17.98 18.74 -7.40
CA TRP A 193 -18.64 19.28 -6.21
C TRP A 193 -18.20 20.71 -5.87
N TRP A 194 -16.98 21.09 -6.21
CA TRP A 194 -16.42 22.42 -5.94
C TRP A 194 -15.72 23.01 -7.16
N GLU A 195 -16.43 23.10 -8.29
CA GLU A 195 -15.91 23.62 -9.57
C GLU A 195 -15.25 25.01 -9.45
N ASN A 196 -15.75 25.87 -8.56
CA ASN A 196 -15.23 27.24 -8.35
C ASN A 196 -14.03 27.31 -7.37
N ARG A 197 -13.53 26.17 -6.89
CA ARG A 197 -12.45 26.06 -5.90
C ARG A 197 -11.39 25.04 -6.33
N THR A 198 -11.12 24.97 -7.62
CA THR A 198 -10.07 24.09 -8.15
C THR A 198 -9.46 24.67 -9.43
N LEU A 199 -8.17 24.44 -9.61
CA LEU A 199 -7.42 24.67 -10.84
C LEU A 199 -7.65 23.56 -11.87
N HIS A 200 -8.18 22.40 -11.41
CA HIS A 200 -8.35 21.22 -12.24
C HIS A 200 -9.56 21.37 -13.17
N GLN A 201 -9.36 21.08 -14.45
CA GLN A 201 -10.48 20.88 -15.37
C GLN A 201 -11.21 19.55 -15.06
N GLN A 202 -12.48 19.46 -15.49
CA GLN A 202 -13.23 18.21 -15.45
C GLN A 202 -12.53 17.12 -16.28
N SER A 203 -12.75 15.86 -15.89
CA SER A 203 -12.06 14.70 -16.48
C SER A 203 -12.46 14.52 -17.95
N THR A 204 -11.52 14.79 -18.85
CA THR A 204 -11.68 14.58 -20.30
C THR A 204 -11.83 13.09 -20.66
N LEU A 205 -11.45 12.18 -19.76
CA LEU A 205 -11.66 10.73 -19.92
C LEU A 205 -13.09 10.28 -19.68
N GLU A 206 -13.81 10.91 -18.75
CA GLU A 206 -15.23 10.60 -18.52
C GLU A 206 -16.08 11.05 -19.72
N GLU A 207 -15.59 12.06 -20.45
CA GLU A 207 -16.16 12.55 -21.70
C GLU A 207 -15.64 11.82 -22.95
N LEU A 208 -14.79 10.78 -22.81
CA LEU A 208 -14.16 10.03 -23.92
C LEU A 208 -13.48 10.91 -24.99
N ARG A 209 -12.98 12.07 -24.59
CA ARG A 209 -12.39 13.08 -25.49
C ARG A 209 -10.91 12.88 -25.78
N ILE A 210 -10.31 11.82 -25.26
CA ILE A 210 -8.94 11.41 -25.56
C ILE A 210 -9.03 10.24 -26.54
N GLU A 211 -8.50 10.42 -27.75
CA GLU A 211 -8.48 9.40 -28.79
C GLU A 211 -7.04 8.96 -29.10
N ASP A 212 -6.91 7.94 -29.94
CA ASP A 212 -5.65 7.49 -30.53
C ASP A 212 -4.55 7.08 -29.53
N LEU A 213 -3.31 7.40 -29.90
CA LEU A 213 -2.10 6.99 -29.19
C LEU A 213 -2.02 7.57 -27.77
N THR A 214 -2.63 8.72 -27.52
CA THR A 214 -2.70 9.35 -26.19
C THR A 214 -3.55 8.48 -25.25
N LEU A 215 -4.73 8.04 -25.70
CA LEU A 215 -5.58 7.14 -24.91
C LEU A 215 -4.89 5.80 -24.69
N PHE A 216 -4.33 5.22 -25.75
CA PHE A 216 -3.59 3.96 -25.65
C PHE A 216 -2.44 4.05 -24.63
N THR A 217 -1.63 5.11 -24.70
CA THR A 217 -0.49 5.30 -23.79
C THR A 217 -0.97 5.47 -22.34
N LEU A 218 -2.08 6.17 -22.12
CA LEU A 218 -2.66 6.33 -20.80
C LEU A 218 -3.20 5.02 -20.23
N VAL A 219 -3.95 4.24 -21.01
CA VAL A 219 -4.45 2.92 -20.60
C VAL A 219 -3.29 1.95 -20.35
N LEU A 220 -2.25 1.98 -21.19
CA LEU A 220 -1.01 1.24 -20.97
C LEU A 220 -0.37 1.64 -19.64
N GLY A 221 -0.31 2.94 -19.32
CA GLY A 221 0.18 3.45 -18.04
C GLY A 221 -0.61 2.91 -16.84
N ILE A 222 -1.94 2.91 -16.93
CA ILE A 222 -2.82 2.35 -15.89
C ILE A 222 -2.56 0.85 -15.72
N ALA A 223 -2.44 0.09 -16.80
CA ALA A 223 -2.21 -1.34 -16.78
C ALA A 223 -0.82 -1.68 -16.19
N VAL A 224 0.24 -1.00 -16.65
CA VAL A 224 1.62 -1.21 -16.16
C VAL A 224 1.73 -0.88 -14.67
N MET A 225 1.15 0.25 -14.23
CA MET A 225 1.10 0.60 -12.81
C MET A 225 0.32 -0.43 -12.00
N GLY A 226 -0.72 -1.04 -12.57
CA GLY A 226 -1.50 -2.10 -11.93
C GLY A 226 -0.75 -3.41 -11.76
N VAL A 227 -0.01 -3.82 -12.79
CA VAL A 227 0.88 -4.98 -12.69
C VAL A 227 1.97 -4.71 -11.65
N PHE A 228 2.55 -3.52 -11.63
CA PHE A 228 3.51 -3.10 -10.60
C PHE A 228 2.89 -3.14 -9.19
N PHE A 229 1.71 -2.55 -9.00
CA PHE A 229 0.98 -2.55 -7.73
C PHE A 229 0.75 -3.98 -7.24
N LEU A 230 0.22 -4.87 -8.08
CA LEU A 230 -0.01 -6.26 -7.73
C LEU A 230 1.29 -6.99 -7.39
N TRP A 231 2.36 -6.76 -8.16
CA TRP A 231 3.66 -7.36 -7.95
C TRP A 231 4.24 -7.01 -6.59
N ILE A 232 4.27 -5.71 -6.25
CA ILE A 232 4.76 -5.22 -4.95
C ILE A 232 3.85 -5.68 -3.81
N LEU A 233 2.53 -5.66 -4.01
CA LEU A 233 1.55 -6.11 -3.01
C LEU A 233 1.79 -7.56 -2.59
N ILE A 234 2.05 -8.45 -3.55
CA ILE A 234 2.36 -9.85 -3.24
C ILE A 234 3.63 -9.97 -2.38
N HIS A 235 4.67 -9.18 -2.67
CA HIS A 235 5.93 -9.25 -1.91
C HIS A 235 5.79 -8.63 -0.51
N ARG A 236 5.14 -7.46 -0.40
CA ARG A 236 4.86 -6.81 0.89
C ARG A 236 3.98 -7.69 1.78
N PHE A 237 2.93 -8.29 1.22
CA PHE A 237 2.09 -9.24 1.95
C PHE A 237 2.89 -10.44 2.46
N ARG A 238 3.71 -11.05 1.59
CA ARG A 238 4.56 -12.19 1.98
C ARG A 238 5.55 -11.81 3.06
N LEU A 239 6.16 -10.63 2.98
CA LEU A 239 7.07 -10.16 4.00
C LEU A 239 6.36 -9.97 5.35
N ALA A 240 5.21 -9.27 5.36
CA ALA A 240 4.41 -9.07 6.57
C ALA A 240 3.91 -10.39 7.18
N TRP A 241 3.73 -11.43 6.36
CA TRP A 241 3.41 -12.77 6.83
C TRP A 241 4.61 -13.42 7.52
N LEU A 242 5.78 -13.41 6.88
CA LEU A 242 7.01 -14.01 7.39
C LEU A 242 7.54 -13.29 8.64
N GLU A 243 7.49 -11.96 8.69
CA GLU A 243 7.87 -11.17 9.87
C GLU A 243 7.08 -11.62 11.11
N ALA A 244 5.78 -11.84 10.96
CA ALA A 244 4.93 -12.29 12.06
C ALA A 244 5.17 -13.76 12.45
N GLU A 245 5.55 -14.61 11.49
CA GLU A 245 5.91 -16.01 11.76
C GLU A 245 7.21 -16.07 12.58
N VAL A 246 8.20 -15.25 12.23
CA VAL A 246 9.45 -15.08 12.99
C VAL A 246 9.19 -14.54 14.40
N GLU A 247 8.34 -13.51 14.53
CA GLU A 247 7.95 -12.95 15.84
C GLU A 247 7.30 -14.03 16.73
N SER A 248 6.40 -14.83 16.17
CA SER A 248 5.74 -15.91 16.92
C SER A 248 6.70 -17.03 17.35
N ALA A 249 7.62 -17.43 16.48
CA ALA A 249 8.62 -18.45 16.79
C ALA A 249 9.59 -17.98 17.89
N GLY A 250 10.01 -16.72 17.83
CA GLY A 250 10.86 -16.11 18.87
C GLY A 250 10.16 -16.05 20.23
N LEU A 251 8.86 -15.75 20.25
CA LEU A 251 8.06 -15.74 21.47
C LEU A 251 7.96 -17.15 22.10
N GLU A 252 7.70 -18.19 21.29
CA GLU A 252 7.64 -19.57 21.77
C GLU A 252 8.98 -20.04 22.36
N ALA A 253 10.10 -19.69 21.71
CA ALA A 253 11.42 -19.99 22.22
C ALA A 253 11.68 -19.33 23.58
N ALA A 254 11.34 -18.04 23.73
CA ALA A 254 11.48 -17.31 24.99
C ALA A 254 10.58 -17.90 26.10
N LEU A 255 9.36 -18.33 25.78
CA LEU A 255 8.48 -19.01 26.74
C LEU A 255 9.03 -20.37 27.17
N ALA A 256 9.63 -21.13 26.26
CA ALA A 256 10.27 -22.40 26.57
C ALA A 256 11.47 -22.23 27.52
N GLU A 257 12.33 -21.24 27.26
CA GLU A 257 13.46 -20.88 28.12
C GLU A 257 13.00 -20.51 29.54
N ARG A 258 12.00 -19.60 29.66
CA ARG A 258 11.45 -19.21 30.96
C ARG A 258 10.80 -20.36 31.73
N ARG A 259 10.16 -21.32 31.04
CA ARG A 259 9.61 -22.53 31.68
C ARG A 259 10.71 -23.46 32.17
N ALA A 260 11.82 -23.58 31.44
CA ALA A 260 12.98 -24.35 31.86
C ALA A 260 13.62 -23.74 33.11
N GLU A 261 13.86 -22.42 33.12
CA GLU A 261 14.36 -21.68 34.30
C GLU A 261 13.46 -21.90 35.53
N ALA A 262 12.14 -21.77 35.37
CA ALA A 262 11.19 -21.99 36.46
C ALA A 262 11.20 -23.44 36.98
N GLY A 263 11.38 -24.42 36.09
CA GLY A 263 11.52 -25.83 36.45
C GLY A 263 12.80 -26.11 37.25
N GLU A 264 13.92 -25.48 36.88
CA GLU A 264 15.19 -25.59 37.60
C GLU A 264 15.11 -24.96 39.00
N VAL A 265 14.44 -23.81 39.13
CA VAL A 265 14.20 -23.15 40.42
C VAL A 265 13.31 -24.02 41.32
N ALA A 266 12.27 -24.65 40.77
CA ALA A 266 11.40 -25.55 41.53
C ALA A 266 12.16 -26.81 41.99
N ALA A 267 13.00 -27.38 41.14
CA ALA A 267 13.81 -28.57 41.47
C ALA A 267 14.88 -28.27 42.54
N THR A 268 15.55 -27.12 42.46
CA THR A 268 16.55 -26.69 43.45
C THR A 268 15.92 -26.31 44.80
N GLY A 269 14.74 -25.67 44.80
CA GLY A 269 13.98 -25.37 46.01
C GLY A 269 13.44 -26.61 46.75
N ALA A 270 13.01 -27.64 46.02
CA ALA A 270 12.56 -28.91 46.61
C ALA A 270 13.72 -29.71 47.24
N GLY A 271 14.93 -29.64 46.68
CA GLY A 271 16.12 -30.31 47.22
C GLY A 271 16.63 -29.74 48.54
N ALA A 272 16.41 -28.45 48.80
CA ALA A 272 16.85 -27.79 50.04
C ALA A 272 15.93 -28.04 51.26
N GLY A 273 14.69 -28.49 51.04
CA GLY A 273 13.71 -28.76 52.12
C GLY A 273 13.76 -30.18 52.70
N GLY A 274 14.57 -31.09 52.13
CA GLY A 274 14.53 -32.53 52.42
C GLY A 274 15.57 -33.07 53.41
N THR A 275 16.50 -32.28 53.93
CA THR A 275 17.60 -32.78 54.79
C THR A 275 17.42 -32.49 56.28
N GLY A 276 16.18 -32.36 56.75
CA GLY A 276 15.85 -32.12 58.17
C GLY A 276 15.30 -33.35 58.89
N GLU A 277 15.90 -34.54 58.76
CA GLU A 277 15.56 -35.69 59.60
C GLU A 277 16.45 -35.79 60.85
N GLY A 278 15.80 -35.94 62.00
CA GLY A 278 16.09 -37.07 62.88
C GLY A 278 17.39 -37.03 63.70
N GLY A 279 17.50 -36.09 64.64
CA GLY A 279 18.39 -36.24 65.78
C GLY A 279 17.66 -36.88 66.96
N SER A 280 17.80 -38.20 67.11
CA SER A 280 17.31 -38.97 68.26
C SER A 280 18.38 -39.12 69.35
N ALA A 281 17.88 -39.33 70.57
CA ALA A 281 18.48 -39.91 71.78
C ALA A 281 19.04 -38.96 72.85
N PRO A 282 19.10 -39.38 74.13
CA PRO A 282 18.26 -40.34 74.88
C PRO A 282 17.37 -39.69 75.96
#